data_AF-A0A955QPQ4-F1
#
_entry.id   AF-A0A955QPQ4-F1
#
_cell.length_a   1.000
_cell.length_b   1.000
_cell.length_c   1.000
_cell.angle_alpha   90.00
_cell.angle_beta   90.00
_cell.angle_gamma   90.00
#
_symmetry.space_group_name_H-M   'P 1'
#
loop_
_entity.id
_entity.type
_entity.pdbx_description
1 polymer ?
#
loop_
_entity_poly.entity_id
_entity_poly.type
_entity_poly.pdbx_seq_one_letter_code
_entity_poly.pdbx_strand_id
1 'polypeptide(L)'
;MKEGYDGSNSWAVNLPPVSISDEEQDALDAEGLYSLLEKEVVPLYYDRDVDGISHGWCTVVKQAIRTVAPQFSARRMLKEYVSRAYAPLLDVQALETTKQKLA
;
A
#
# COMPACT_ATOMS: atom_id res chain seq x y z
N MET A 1 -10.34 -1.47 -2.56
CA MET A 1 -9.26 -0.54 -2.13
C MET A 1 -7.97 -1.17 -2.62
N LYS A 2 -7.19 -0.53 -3.51
CA LYS A 2 -5.90 -1.11 -3.96
C LYS A 2 -4.90 -0.90 -2.82
N GLU A 3 -4.39 -1.99 -2.26
CA GLU A 3 -3.53 -2.03 -1.07
C GLU A 3 -2.15 -1.39 -1.33
N GLY A 4 -2.11 -0.08 -1.56
CA GLY A 4 -0.89 0.65 -1.90
C GLY A 4 -0.35 0.41 -3.32
N TYR A 5 -0.97 -0.46 -4.12
CA TYR A 5 -0.58 -0.71 -5.52
C TYR A 5 -0.89 0.48 -6.44
N ASP A 6 0.12 0.97 -7.16
CA ASP A 6 0.01 2.11 -8.08
C ASP A 6 0.30 1.78 -9.56
N GLY A 7 0.57 0.51 -9.89
CA GLY A 7 0.91 0.08 -11.25
C GLY A 7 2.41 0.01 -11.54
N SER A 8 3.25 0.59 -10.68
CA SER A 8 4.71 0.64 -10.89
C SER A 8 5.52 0.01 -9.75
N ASN A 9 4.87 -0.23 -8.62
CA ASN A 9 5.51 -0.55 -7.36
C ASN A 9 5.36 -2.01 -6.91
N SER A 10 4.47 -2.77 -7.54
CA SER A 10 4.27 -4.20 -7.31
C SER A 10 3.45 -4.79 -8.45
N TRP A 11 2.83 -5.95 -8.23
CA TRP A 11 1.81 -6.52 -9.09
C TRP A 11 0.52 -6.66 -8.30
N ALA A 12 -0.62 -6.57 -8.99
CA ALA A 12 -1.91 -6.88 -8.41
C ALA A 12 -2.47 -8.13 -9.08
N VAL A 13 -2.88 -9.09 -8.26
CA VAL A 13 -3.77 -10.16 -8.69
C VAL A 13 -5.17 -9.54 -8.80
N ASN A 14 -5.85 -9.76 -9.93
CA ASN A 14 -7.18 -9.21 -10.13
C ASN A 14 -8.13 -9.77 -9.09
N LEU A 15 -9.02 -8.93 -8.57
CA LEU A 15 -10.07 -9.45 -7.69
C LEU A 15 -11.10 -10.18 -8.55
N PRO A 16 -11.51 -11.39 -8.13
CA PRO A 16 -12.53 -12.17 -8.80
C PRO A 16 -13.90 -11.45 -8.74
N PRO A 17 -14.79 -11.70 -9.71
CA PRO A 17 -16.16 -11.20 -9.64
C PRO A 17 -16.87 -11.78 -8.41
N VAL A 18 -17.68 -10.96 -7.73
CA VAL A 18 -18.40 -11.32 -6.48
C VAL A 18 -19.44 -12.44 -6.68
N SER A 19 -19.65 -12.93 -7.90
CA SER A 19 -20.76 -13.82 -8.28
C SER A 19 -20.35 -15.24 -8.65
N ILE A 20 -19.12 -15.67 -8.39
CA ILE A 20 -18.63 -17.04 -8.68
C ILE A 20 -18.53 -17.88 -7.40
N SER A 21 -18.48 -19.21 -7.53
CA SER A 21 -18.25 -20.09 -6.36
C SER A 21 -16.83 -19.96 -5.84
N ASP A 22 -16.60 -20.37 -4.59
CA ASP A 22 -15.27 -20.37 -3.98
C ASP A 22 -14.28 -21.23 -4.80
N GLU A 23 -14.72 -22.36 -5.35
CA GLU A 23 -13.88 -23.23 -6.18
C GLU A 23 -13.51 -22.61 -7.53
N GLU A 24 -14.46 -21.90 -8.15
CA GLU A 24 -14.21 -21.15 -9.39
C GLU A 24 -13.26 -19.98 -9.14
N GLN A 25 -13.40 -19.33 -7.98
CA GLN A 25 -12.53 -18.27 -7.54
C GLN A 25 -11.09 -18.76 -7.35
N ASP A 26 -10.90 -19.85 -6.61
CA ASP A 26 -9.58 -20.44 -6.37
C ASP A 26 -8.89 -20.82 -7.69
N ALA A 27 -9.64 -21.38 -8.65
CA ALA A 27 -9.09 -21.75 -9.95
C ALA A 27 -8.61 -20.52 -10.74
N LEU A 28 -9.39 -19.44 -10.75
CA LEU A 28 -9.04 -18.19 -11.43
C LEU A 28 -7.86 -17.47 -10.77
N ASP A 29 -7.85 -17.42 -9.44
CA ASP A 29 -6.76 -16.79 -8.67
C ASP A 29 -5.44 -17.57 -8.88
N ALA A 30 -5.50 -18.90 -8.89
CA ALA A 30 -4.35 -19.74 -9.20
C ALA A 30 -3.82 -19.51 -10.62
N GLU A 31 -4.68 -19.50 -11.63
CA GLU A 31 -4.29 -19.21 -13.02
C GLU A 31 -3.66 -17.82 -13.14
N GLY A 32 -4.27 -16.81 -12.52
CA GLY A 32 -3.76 -15.44 -12.50
C GLY A 32 -2.37 -15.36 -11.86
N LEU A 33 -2.19 -16.02 -10.72
CA LEU A 33 -0.90 -16.08 -10.02
C LEU A 33 0.17 -16.78 -10.86
N TYR A 34 -0.13 -17.95 -11.43
CA TYR A 34 0.84 -18.68 -12.26
C TYR A 34 1.24 -17.89 -13.50
N SER A 35 0.25 -17.29 -14.21
CA SER A 35 0.54 -16.46 -15.38
C SER A 35 1.40 -15.26 -15.01
N LEU A 36 1.13 -14.61 -13.88
CA LEU A 36 1.92 -13.48 -13.39
C LEU A 36 3.36 -13.89 -13.08
N LEU A 37 3.54 -15.01 -12.40
CA LEU A 37 4.86 -15.53 -12.06
C LEU A 37 5.65 -15.88 -13.31
N GLU A 38 5.05 -16.65 -14.21
CA GLU A 38 5.72 -17.16 -15.41
C GLU A 38 6.08 -16.07 -16.41
N LYS A 39 5.16 -15.11 -16.65
CA LYS A 39 5.32 -14.13 -17.73
C LYS A 39 5.99 -12.84 -17.29
N GLU A 40 5.88 -12.46 -16.01
CA GLU A 40 6.37 -11.17 -15.53
C GLU A 40 7.45 -11.33 -14.46
N VAL A 41 7.15 -11.96 -13.34
CA VAL A 41 8.02 -11.95 -12.15
C VAL A 41 9.30 -12.75 -12.36
N VAL A 42 9.20 -13.99 -12.84
CA VAL A 42 10.34 -14.88 -13.03
C VAL A 42 11.30 -14.33 -14.10
N PRO A 43 10.85 -13.96 -15.31
CA PRO A 43 11.73 -13.37 -16.32
C PRO A 43 12.42 -12.11 -15.81
N LEU A 44 11.68 -11.20 -15.16
CA LEU A 44 12.26 -9.96 -14.64
C LEU A 44 13.32 -10.22 -13.57
N TYR A 45 13.08 -11.15 -12.64
CA TYR A 45 14.01 -11.45 -11.56
C TYR A 45 15.30 -12.13 -12.02
N TYR A 46 15.20 -12.98 -13.05
CA TYR A 46 16.35 -13.72 -13.60
C TYR A 46 17.04 -13.02 -14.77
N ASP A 47 16.45 -11.95 -15.32
CA ASP A 47 17.13 -11.03 -16.23
C ASP A 47 18.22 -10.25 -15.48
N ARG A 48 19.41 -10.85 -15.39
CA ARG A 48 20.55 -10.35 -14.63
C ARG A 48 21.69 -9.99 -15.57
N ASP A 49 22.35 -8.89 -15.26
CA ASP A 49 23.55 -8.46 -15.98
C ASP A 49 24.79 -9.29 -15.59
N VAL A 50 25.95 -8.90 -16.13
CA VAL A 50 27.25 -9.53 -15.87
C VAL A 50 27.67 -9.52 -14.40
N ASP A 51 27.12 -8.59 -13.60
CA ASP A 51 27.37 -8.45 -12.17
C ASP A 51 26.32 -9.23 -11.34
N GLY A 52 25.37 -9.90 -12.00
CA GLY A 52 24.30 -10.67 -11.38
C GLY A 52 23.12 -9.84 -10.90
N ILE A 53 22.98 -8.59 -11.38
CA ILE A 53 21.96 -7.63 -10.94
C ILE A 53 20.81 -7.60 -11.95
N SER A 54 19.57 -7.75 -11.45
CA SER A 54 18.38 -7.45 -12.24
C SER A 54 17.98 -5.98 -12.07
N HIS A 55 18.30 -5.16 -13.06
CA HIS A 55 17.95 -3.73 -13.07
C HIS A 55 16.44 -3.49 -13.11
N GLY A 56 15.72 -4.36 -13.82
CA GLY A 56 14.26 -4.35 -13.87
C GLY A 56 13.64 -4.59 -12.49
N TRP A 57 14.10 -5.63 -11.79
CA TRP A 57 13.66 -5.93 -10.43
C TRP A 57 14.00 -4.80 -9.45
N CYS A 58 15.24 -4.29 -9.51
CA CYS A 58 15.67 -3.16 -8.68
C CYS A 58 14.82 -1.91 -8.91
N THR A 59 14.33 -1.69 -10.14
CA THR A 59 13.43 -0.57 -10.44
C THR A 59 12.10 -0.73 -9.72
N VAL A 60 11.48 -1.91 -9.77
CA VAL A 60 10.23 -2.20 -9.05
C VAL A 60 10.42 -2.01 -7.55
N VAL A 61 11.49 -2.56 -6.97
CA VAL A 61 11.80 -2.41 -5.54
C VAL A 61 11.98 -0.94 -5.13
N LYS A 62 12.68 -0.14 -5.95
CA LYS A 62 12.84 1.30 -5.68
C LYS A 62 11.51 2.04 -5.75
N GLN A 63 10.62 1.69 -6.67
CA GLN A 63 9.28 2.28 -6.74
C GLN A 63 8.42 1.87 -5.55
N ALA A 64 8.49 0.61 -5.11
CA ALA A 64 7.85 0.12 -3.88
C ALA A 64 8.26 0.97 -2.67
N ILE A 65 9.56 1.15 -2.46
CA ILE A 65 10.07 1.96 -1.35
C ILE A 65 9.56 3.41 -1.46
N ARG A 66 9.61 4.01 -2.67
CA ARG A 66 9.22 5.40 -2.89
C ARG A 66 7.74 5.66 -2.60
N THR A 67 6.87 4.72 -2.93
CA THR A 67 5.41 4.93 -2.95
C THR A 67 4.75 4.42 -1.67
N VAL A 68 5.22 3.29 -1.14
CA VAL A 68 4.67 2.63 0.04
C VAL A 68 5.22 3.25 1.33
N ALA A 69 6.54 3.44 1.45
CA ALA A 69 7.16 3.90 2.70
C ALA A 69 6.56 5.21 3.30
N PRO A 70 6.26 6.27 2.51
CA PRO A 70 5.67 7.48 3.07
C PRO A 70 4.23 7.26 3.54
N GLN A 71 3.45 6.41 2.86
CA GLN A 71 2.06 6.16 3.18
C GLN A 71 1.90 5.24 4.39
N PHE A 72 2.76 4.25 4.57
CA PHE A 72 2.60 3.24 5.62
C PHE A 72 3.51 3.49 6.85
N SER A 73 3.96 4.73 7.04
CA SER A 73 4.79 5.10 8.19
C SER A 73 3.98 5.28 9.48
N ALA A 74 4.39 4.60 10.56
CA ALA A 74 3.84 4.81 11.90
C ALA A 74 4.01 6.25 12.39
N ARG A 75 5.10 6.93 11.99
CA ARG A 75 5.31 8.34 12.27
C ARG A 75 4.26 9.23 11.59
N ARG A 76 3.90 8.93 10.34
CA ARG A 76 2.80 9.62 9.64
C ARG A 76 1.49 9.40 10.38
N MET A 77 1.18 8.14 10.69
CA MET A 77 -0.04 7.77 11.43
C MET A 77 -0.15 8.54 12.74
N LEU A 78 0.90 8.56 13.57
CA LEU A 78 0.90 9.28 14.84
C LEU A 78 0.74 10.79 14.65
N LYS A 79 1.42 11.39 13.66
CA LYS A 79 1.28 12.81 13.35
C LYS A 79 -0.15 13.14 12.94
N GLU A 80 -0.77 12.31 12.11
CA GLU A 80 -2.16 12.48 11.71
C GLU A 80 -3.12 12.29 12.88
N TYR A 81 -2.87 11.31 13.74
CA TYR A 81 -3.67 11.06 14.92
C TYR A 81 -3.64 12.26 15.88
N VAL A 82 -2.45 12.81 16.15
CA VAL A 82 -2.30 14.01 16.99
C VAL A 82 -2.95 15.23 16.34
N SER A 83 -2.66 15.50 15.07
CA SER A 83 -3.16 16.71 14.40
C SER A 83 -4.65 16.71 14.10
N ARG A 84 -5.25 15.54 13.83
CA ARG A 84 -6.66 15.43 13.41
C ARG A 84 -7.60 15.04 14.54
N ALA A 85 -7.11 14.33 15.56
CA ALA A 85 -7.95 13.93 16.70
C ALA A 85 -7.63 14.75 17.95
N TYR A 86 -6.38 14.75 18.43
CA TYR A 86 -6.06 15.36 19.72
C TYR A 86 -5.97 16.88 19.71
N ALA A 87 -5.34 17.48 18.71
CA ALA A 87 -5.16 18.93 18.66
C ALA A 87 -6.50 19.70 18.62
N PRO A 88 -7.51 19.29 17.81
CA PRO A 88 -8.82 19.92 17.85
C PRO A 88 -9.53 19.78 19.21
N LEU A 89 -9.41 18.62 19.88
CA LEU A 89 -10.02 18.41 21.20
C LEU A 89 -9.45 19.34 22.27
N LEU A 90 -8.12 19.54 22.25
CA LEU A 90 -7.44 20.45 23.18
C LEU A 90 -7.85 21.92 22.94
N ASP A 91 -8.04 22.31 21.67
CA ASP A 91 -8.49 23.66 21.32
C ASP A 91 -9.94 23.92 21.77
N VAL A 92 -10.83 22.94 21.57
CA VAL A 92 -12.21 23.00 22.07
C VAL A 92 -12.26 23.12 23.59
N GLN A 93 -11.48 22.32 24.33
CA GLN A 93 -11.39 22.43 25.79
C GLN A 93 -10.87 23.79 26.25
N ALA A 94 -9.88 24.37 25.55
CA ALA A 94 -9.34 25.69 25.87
C ALA A 94 -10.38 26.80 25.66
N LEU A 95 -11.19 26.71 24.60
CA LEU A 95 -12.29 27.64 24.34
C LEU A 95 -13.41 27.53 25.38
N GLU A 96 -13.76 26.32 25.81
CA GLU A 96 -14.76 26.09 26.87
C GLU A 96 -14.30 26.65 28.22
N THR A 97 -13.05 26.37 28.63
CA THR A 97 -12.49 26.91 29.87
C THR A 97 -12.34 28.43 29.87
N THR A 98 -12.10 29.05 28.70
CA THR A 98 -12.03 30.51 28.58
C THR A 98 -13.42 31.15 28.70
N LYS A 99 -14.45 30.57 28.09
CA LYS A 99 -15.85 31.02 28.23
C LYS A 99 -16.34 30.92 29.67
N GLN A 100 -15.96 29.85 30.38
CA GLN A 100 -16.38 29.62 31.76
C GLN A 100 -15.72 30.56 32.78
N LYS A 101 -14.59 31.18 32.44
CA LYS A 101 -13.93 32.22 33.26
C LYS A 101 -14.39 33.65 32.95
N LEU A 102 -15.04 33.86 31.81
CA LEU A 102 -15.58 35.16 31.39
C LEU A 102 -17.07 35.35 31.73
N ALA A 103 -17.75 34.29 32.19
CA ALA A 103 -19.10 34.31 32.73
C ALA A 103 -19.06 34.38 34.26
#